data_AF-A0A5A7MD80-F1
#
_entry.id   AF-A0A5A7MD80-F1
#
_cell.length_a   1.000
_cell.length_b   1.000
_cell.length_c   1.000
_cell.angle_alpha   90.00
_cell.angle_beta   90.00
_cell.angle_gamma   90.00
#
_symmetry.space_group_name_H-M   'P 1'
#
loop_
_entity.id
_entity.type
_entity.pdbx_description
1 polymer ?
#
loop_
_entity_poly.entity_id
_entity_poly.type
_entity_poly.pdbx_seq_one_letter_code
_entity_poly.pdbx_strand_id
1 'polypeptide(L)'
;MTEIVSESQEQKASQAASQHSVQDSQPGSRSRRGGRGRQNPAPAAKAAPQAARPQHPLLEQLAQWHPALFGEQLLPFKRGIFEDLLAAHPELDKDALKSALQQHTRSGRYLAAMASGQQRHDLSGQPVEATLPEHVHHALIEVFRRRQQRTQEDLTPKLRNRIVVAYEASGLTREEYAERVQGRDEKTNALVADALAEADARTAKDEALLRSFQLSGQTSEQEFAEMYGMNPRQVAQQLERARRRQQNIQ
;
A
#
# COMPACT_ATOMS: atom_id res chain seq x y z
N MET A 1 73.88 33.01 14.46
CA MET A 1 73.32 31.98 13.58
C MET A 1 72.13 32.64 12.86
N THR A 2 72.35 33.53 11.88
CA THR A 2 72.39 33.30 10.41
C THR A 2 71.16 32.54 9.89
N GLU A 3 70.19 33.21 9.22
CA GLU A 3 70.06 33.51 7.76
C GLU A 3 69.23 32.44 7.00
N ILE A 4 68.07 32.77 6.41
CA ILE A 4 67.78 33.17 5.00
C ILE A 4 67.60 31.98 4.00
N VAL A 5 66.40 31.91 3.40
CA VAL A 5 65.99 31.54 2.01
C VAL A 5 66.39 30.20 1.37
N SER A 6 65.39 29.49 0.80
CA SER A 6 65.44 28.99 -0.61
C SER A 6 64.12 28.37 -1.09
N GLU A 7 63.46 29.09 -1.99
CA GLU A 7 62.70 28.58 -3.13
C GLU A 7 63.57 27.68 -4.02
N SER A 8 62.99 26.67 -4.68
CA SER A 8 63.11 26.46 -6.14
C SER A 8 62.63 25.09 -6.65
N GLN A 9 61.84 25.16 -7.73
CA GLN A 9 61.71 24.22 -8.86
C GLN A 9 60.83 22.96 -8.64
N GLU A 10 59.65 22.81 -9.24
CA GLU A 10 59.11 23.15 -10.58
C GLU A 10 59.76 22.38 -11.75
N GLN A 11 58.87 21.77 -12.56
CA GLN A 11 59.05 21.38 -13.97
C GLN A 11 59.88 20.10 -14.23
N LYS A 12 59.59 19.23 -15.21
CA LYS A 12 58.79 19.31 -16.45
C LYS A 12 58.62 17.86 -16.94
N ALA A 13 57.41 17.49 -17.35
CA ALA A 13 57.02 17.30 -18.76
C ALA A 13 57.60 16.07 -19.48
N SER A 14 56.70 15.29 -20.08
CA SER A 14 56.48 15.20 -21.55
C SER A 14 55.70 13.90 -21.81
N GLN A 15 54.42 13.93 -22.20
CA GLN A 15 53.90 14.21 -23.56
C GLN A 15 54.65 13.50 -24.69
N ALA A 16 53.99 12.51 -25.30
CA ALA A 16 53.83 12.29 -26.74
C ALA A 16 52.74 11.21 -26.93
N ALA A 17 51.59 11.43 -27.60
CA ALA A 17 51.40 11.73 -29.03
C ALA A 17 51.94 10.57 -29.90
N SER A 18 51.26 9.94 -30.87
CA SER A 18 50.00 10.14 -31.58
C SER A 18 49.77 8.93 -32.51
N GLN A 19 48.50 8.63 -32.81
CA GLN A 19 47.93 8.23 -34.12
C GLN A 19 48.60 7.14 -34.99
N HIS A 20 47.79 6.16 -35.43
CA HIS A 20 47.64 5.84 -36.87
C HIS A 20 46.33 5.07 -37.16
N SER A 21 45.54 5.62 -38.09
CA SER A 21 44.57 4.98 -39.01
C SER A 21 45.28 3.90 -39.86
N VAL A 22 44.65 2.91 -40.52
CA VAL A 22 43.64 2.93 -41.59
C VAL A 22 43.14 1.47 -41.87
N GLN A 23 41.91 1.33 -42.42
CA GLN A 23 41.34 0.34 -43.40
C GLN A 23 42.11 -0.98 -43.70
N ASP A 24 41.53 -2.14 -44.02
CA ASP A 24 40.39 -2.54 -44.87
C ASP A 24 40.36 -4.10 -44.74
N SER A 25 39.27 -4.86 -44.62
CA SER A 25 38.56 -5.47 -45.76
C SER A 25 37.59 -6.56 -45.24
N GLN A 26 36.32 -6.49 -45.64
CA GLN A 26 35.37 -7.63 -45.79
C GLN A 26 35.68 -8.39 -47.11
N PRO A 27 34.95 -9.44 -47.62
CA PRO A 27 33.58 -9.92 -47.33
C PRO A 27 33.30 -11.45 -47.44
N GLY A 28 32.05 -11.85 -47.19
CA GLY A 28 31.47 -13.14 -47.62
C GLY A 28 30.19 -13.51 -46.84
N SER A 29 29.03 -12.87 -47.06
CA SER A 29 28.06 -13.08 -48.15
C SER A 29 27.20 -14.35 -48.06
N ARG A 30 25.89 -14.15 -47.78
CA ARG A 30 24.66 -14.71 -48.43
C ARG A 30 23.58 -15.01 -47.37
N SER A 31 22.59 -14.14 -47.16
CA SER A 31 21.43 -13.79 -48.01
C SER A 31 20.36 -14.88 -48.12
N ARG A 32 19.14 -14.55 -47.64
CA ARG A 32 17.80 -14.76 -48.27
C ARG A 32 16.74 -14.28 -47.26
N ARG A 33 16.11 -13.10 -47.41
CA ARG A 33 15.11 -12.64 -48.40
C ARG A 33 13.70 -13.19 -48.16
N GLY A 34 12.78 -12.27 -47.88
CA GLY A 34 11.33 -12.42 -47.93
C GLY A 34 10.70 -11.93 -46.62
N GLY A 35 9.77 -11.00 -46.55
CA GLY A 35 8.96 -10.30 -47.54
C GLY A 35 7.76 -9.69 -46.78
N ARG A 36 7.48 -8.41 -47.03
CA ARG A 36 6.25 -7.65 -46.75
C ARG A 36 5.18 -8.28 -45.86
N GLY A 37 4.91 -7.61 -44.73
CA GLY A 37 3.66 -7.72 -43.99
C GLY A 37 3.49 -6.53 -43.04
N ARG A 38 3.11 -5.37 -43.59
CA ARG A 38 2.65 -4.22 -42.79
C ARG A 38 1.31 -4.61 -42.17
N GLN A 39 1.34 -5.16 -40.97
CA GLN A 39 0.13 -5.44 -40.20
C GLN A 39 -0.31 -4.13 -39.53
N ASN A 40 -1.43 -3.60 -40.00
CA ASN A 40 -2.18 -2.56 -39.29
C ASN A 40 -2.40 -3.00 -37.83
N PRO A 41 -2.28 -2.10 -36.84
CA PRO A 41 -2.78 -2.40 -35.51
C PRO A 41 -4.31 -2.51 -35.60
N ALA A 42 -4.84 -3.71 -35.45
CA ALA A 42 -6.27 -3.93 -35.34
C ALA A 42 -6.80 -3.17 -34.10
N PRO A 43 -7.99 -2.55 -34.17
CA PRO A 43 -8.56 -1.85 -33.03
C PRO A 43 -8.78 -2.83 -31.88
N ALA A 44 -8.36 -2.43 -30.68
CA ALA A 44 -8.52 -3.20 -29.45
C ALA A 44 -9.98 -3.66 -29.30
N ALA A 45 -10.22 -4.95 -29.52
CA ALA A 45 -11.50 -5.56 -29.22
C ALA A 45 -11.76 -5.37 -27.73
N LYS A 46 -12.82 -4.62 -27.41
CA LYS A 46 -13.32 -4.45 -26.04
C LYS A 46 -13.52 -5.85 -25.47
N ALA A 47 -12.73 -6.19 -24.45
CA ALA A 47 -12.85 -7.46 -23.74
C ALA A 47 -14.29 -7.62 -23.27
N ALA A 48 -14.97 -8.66 -23.75
CA ALA A 48 -16.28 -9.03 -23.26
C ALA A 48 -16.20 -9.30 -21.75
N PRO A 49 -17.21 -8.91 -20.94
CA PRO A 49 -17.21 -9.16 -19.52
C PRO A 49 -17.09 -10.67 -19.28
N GLN A 50 -15.99 -11.10 -18.66
CA GLN A 50 -15.79 -12.49 -18.26
C GLN A 50 -16.96 -12.90 -17.37
N ALA A 51 -17.70 -13.93 -17.78
CA ALA A 51 -18.75 -14.54 -16.98
C ALA A 51 -18.18 -14.85 -15.58
N ALA A 52 -18.89 -14.44 -14.53
CA ALA A 52 -18.49 -14.71 -13.16
C ALA A 52 -18.32 -16.23 -13.01
N ARG A 53 -17.14 -16.67 -12.55
CA ARG A 53 -16.90 -18.09 -12.27
C ARG A 53 -18.00 -18.58 -11.32
N PRO A 54 -18.60 -19.75 -11.58
CA PRO A 54 -19.62 -20.30 -10.69
C PRO A 54 -19.07 -20.40 -9.27
N GLN A 55 -19.92 -20.05 -8.29
CA GLN A 55 -19.55 -20.15 -6.89
C GLN A 55 -19.42 -21.62 -6.49
N HIS A 56 -18.40 -21.94 -5.69
CA HIS A 56 -18.24 -23.30 -5.19
C HIS A 56 -19.48 -23.67 -4.35
N PRO A 57 -20.14 -24.83 -4.58
CA PRO A 57 -21.40 -25.17 -3.91
C PRO A 57 -21.29 -25.19 -2.39
N LEU A 58 -20.15 -25.62 -1.86
CA LEU A 58 -19.85 -25.62 -0.42
C LEU A 58 -19.92 -24.22 0.22
N LEU A 59 -19.72 -23.12 -0.52
CA LEU A 59 -19.84 -21.77 0.04
C LEU A 59 -21.27 -21.40 0.41
N GLU A 60 -22.26 -21.89 -0.36
CA GLU A 60 -23.67 -21.67 -0.06
C GLU A 60 -24.07 -22.43 1.21
N GLN A 61 -23.60 -23.67 1.34
CA GLN A 61 -23.77 -24.46 2.56
C GLN A 61 -23.11 -23.80 3.78
N LEU A 62 -21.87 -23.31 3.65
CA LEU A 62 -21.19 -22.58 4.71
C LEU A 62 -21.92 -21.28 5.10
N ALA A 63 -22.54 -20.59 4.14
CA ALA A 63 -23.36 -19.40 4.40
C ALA A 63 -24.62 -19.74 5.20
N GLN A 64 -25.23 -20.90 4.96
CA GLN A 64 -26.37 -21.36 5.73
C GLN A 64 -26.00 -21.70 7.18
N TRP A 65 -24.82 -22.30 7.40
CA TRP A 65 -24.35 -22.69 8.73
C TRP A 65 -23.72 -21.53 9.53
N HIS A 66 -22.95 -20.69 8.86
CA HIS A 66 -22.19 -19.59 9.46
C HIS A 66 -22.50 -18.26 8.73
N PRO A 67 -23.74 -17.76 8.81
CA PRO A 67 -24.16 -16.55 8.09
C PRO A 67 -23.39 -15.30 8.51
N ALA A 68 -22.88 -15.25 9.74
CA ALA A 68 -22.07 -14.13 10.22
C ALA A 68 -20.75 -13.96 9.44
N LEU A 69 -20.15 -15.06 8.96
CA LEU A 69 -18.87 -15.03 8.24
C LEU A 69 -19.04 -15.04 6.72
N PHE A 70 -20.02 -15.79 6.23
CA PHE A 70 -20.20 -16.07 4.80
C PHE A 70 -21.44 -15.38 4.19
N GLY A 71 -22.19 -14.61 4.98
CA GLY A 71 -23.41 -13.93 4.55
C GLY A 71 -23.17 -12.67 3.70
N GLU A 72 -24.09 -11.71 3.78
CA GLU A 72 -24.01 -10.50 2.96
C GLU A 72 -22.82 -9.60 3.35
N GLN A 73 -22.58 -9.43 4.63
CA GLN A 73 -21.44 -8.67 5.13
C GLN A 73 -20.33 -9.66 5.48
N LEU A 74 -19.25 -9.64 4.70
CA LEU A 74 -18.12 -10.53 4.93
C LEU A 74 -17.22 -9.96 6.02
N LEU A 75 -16.74 -10.85 6.89
CA LEU A 75 -15.83 -10.52 7.98
C LEU A 75 -14.47 -11.19 7.77
N PRO A 76 -13.35 -10.54 8.18
CA PRO A 76 -12.04 -11.17 8.22
C PRO A 76 -12.05 -12.45 9.07
N PHE A 77 -11.48 -13.54 8.57
CA PHE A 77 -11.44 -14.80 9.32
C PHE A 77 -10.36 -14.81 10.40
N LYS A 78 -10.68 -15.45 11.53
CA LYS A 78 -9.70 -15.91 12.52
C LYS A 78 -8.66 -16.81 11.86
N ARG A 79 -7.42 -16.75 12.35
CA ARG A 79 -6.36 -17.68 11.93
C ARG A 79 -6.73 -19.10 12.36
N GLY A 80 -6.60 -20.06 11.45
CA GLY A 80 -7.01 -21.45 11.70
C GLY A 80 -8.50 -21.73 11.51
N ILE A 81 -9.28 -20.82 10.88
CA ILE A 81 -10.71 -21.03 10.62
C ILE A 81 -11.03 -22.35 9.88
N PHE A 82 -10.07 -22.86 9.10
CA PHE A 82 -10.20 -24.15 8.42
C PHE A 82 -10.35 -25.30 9.43
N GLU A 83 -9.53 -25.33 10.47
CA GLU A 83 -9.61 -26.38 11.50
C GLU A 83 -10.86 -26.21 12.36
N ASP A 84 -11.23 -24.96 12.66
CA ASP A 84 -12.48 -24.67 13.38
C ASP A 84 -13.70 -25.20 12.57
N LEU A 85 -13.71 -25.02 11.25
CA LEU A 85 -14.77 -25.53 10.36
C LEU A 85 -14.81 -27.05 10.29
N LEU A 86 -13.64 -27.72 10.22
CA LEU A 86 -13.58 -29.18 10.22
C LEU A 86 -13.98 -29.78 11.56
N ALA A 87 -13.69 -29.10 12.67
CA ALA A 87 -14.12 -29.53 14.00
C ALA A 87 -15.64 -29.39 14.17
N ALA A 88 -16.24 -28.34 13.60
CA ALA A 88 -17.68 -28.11 13.65
C ALA A 88 -18.46 -29.03 12.68
N HIS A 89 -17.91 -29.32 11.50
CA HIS A 89 -18.53 -30.13 10.46
C HIS A 89 -17.55 -31.21 9.95
N PRO A 90 -17.33 -32.30 10.70
CA PRO A 90 -16.39 -33.37 10.35
C PRO A 90 -16.73 -34.13 9.05
N GLU A 91 -17.97 -34.01 8.59
CA GLU A 91 -18.47 -34.61 7.34
C GLU A 91 -17.97 -33.90 6.08
N LEU A 92 -17.37 -32.71 6.20
CA LEU A 92 -16.87 -31.95 5.07
C LEU A 92 -15.64 -32.60 4.45
N ASP A 93 -15.64 -32.68 3.12
CA ASP A 93 -14.43 -33.01 2.38
C ASP A 93 -13.39 -31.88 2.51
N LYS A 94 -12.18 -32.25 2.93
CA LYS A 94 -11.09 -31.29 3.24
C LYS A 94 -10.63 -30.54 2.00
N ASP A 95 -10.55 -31.22 0.86
CA ASP A 95 -10.07 -30.63 -0.39
C ASP A 95 -11.11 -29.68 -1.00
N ALA A 96 -12.39 -30.05 -0.94
CA ALA A 96 -13.51 -29.18 -1.28
C ALA A 96 -13.55 -27.93 -0.38
N LEU A 97 -13.39 -28.09 0.94
CA LEU A 97 -13.37 -26.96 1.88
C LEU A 97 -12.21 -26.01 1.59
N LYS A 98 -11.00 -26.55 1.37
CA LYS A 98 -9.82 -25.75 1.02
C LYS A 98 -10.04 -24.95 -0.27
N SER A 99 -10.62 -25.58 -1.29
CA SER A 99 -10.94 -24.95 -2.57
C SER A 99 -11.97 -23.83 -2.41
N ALA A 100 -13.03 -24.07 -1.64
CA ALA A 100 -14.06 -23.09 -1.33
C ALA A 100 -13.48 -21.87 -0.60
N LEU A 101 -12.69 -22.08 0.46
CA LEU A 101 -12.05 -21.00 1.22
C LEU A 101 -11.04 -20.22 0.35
N GLN A 102 -10.30 -20.90 -0.52
CA GLN A 102 -9.39 -20.23 -1.46
C GLN A 102 -10.15 -19.31 -2.42
N GLN A 103 -11.31 -19.74 -2.94
CA GLN A 103 -12.17 -18.89 -3.77
C GLN A 103 -12.71 -17.70 -2.97
N HIS A 104 -13.18 -17.95 -1.75
CA HIS A 104 -13.77 -16.93 -0.88
C HIS A 104 -12.78 -15.84 -0.49
N THR A 105 -11.61 -16.24 0.05
CA THR A 105 -10.58 -15.31 0.55
C THR A 105 -9.91 -14.49 -0.54
N ARG A 106 -9.97 -14.95 -1.80
CA ARG A 106 -9.48 -14.20 -2.98
C ARG A 106 -10.56 -13.33 -3.63
N SER A 107 -11.80 -13.39 -3.15
CA SER A 107 -12.90 -12.59 -3.71
C SER A 107 -12.70 -11.10 -3.44
N GLY A 108 -13.24 -10.25 -4.32
CA GLY A 108 -13.13 -8.80 -4.14
C GLY A 108 -13.86 -8.28 -2.90
N ARG A 109 -14.97 -8.94 -2.51
CA ARG A 109 -15.75 -8.60 -1.31
C ARG A 109 -14.96 -8.91 -0.04
N TYR A 110 -14.32 -10.08 0.03
CA TYR A 110 -13.50 -10.46 1.17
C TYR A 110 -12.28 -9.54 1.31
N LEU A 111 -11.59 -9.25 0.21
CA LEU A 111 -10.48 -8.29 0.23
C LEU A 111 -10.92 -6.90 0.67
N ALA A 112 -12.13 -6.44 0.31
CA ALA A 112 -12.66 -5.17 0.80
C ALA A 112 -12.91 -5.19 2.31
N ALA A 113 -13.40 -6.32 2.86
CA ALA A 113 -13.54 -6.50 4.31
C ALA A 113 -12.18 -6.48 5.02
N MET A 114 -11.19 -7.22 4.51
CA MET A 114 -9.82 -7.20 5.04
C MET A 114 -9.19 -5.79 4.99
N ALA A 115 -9.38 -5.08 3.87
CA ALA A 115 -8.87 -3.73 3.67
C ALA A 115 -9.55 -2.66 4.56
N SER A 116 -10.69 -2.99 5.18
CA SER A 116 -11.33 -2.12 6.15
C SER A 116 -10.63 -2.10 7.51
N GLY A 117 -9.72 -3.05 7.77
CA GLY A 117 -8.99 -3.14 9.03
C GLY A 117 -9.80 -3.70 10.21
N GLN A 118 -10.99 -4.26 9.95
CA GLN A 118 -11.80 -4.92 10.98
C GLN A 118 -11.04 -6.06 11.65
N GLN A 119 -11.43 -6.38 12.90
CA GLN A 119 -10.90 -7.54 13.60
C GLN A 119 -11.24 -8.84 12.88
N ARG A 120 -10.48 -9.89 13.17
CA ARG A 120 -10.73 -11.25 12.70
C ARG A 120 -11.76 -11.92 13.60
N HIS A 121 -12.68 -12.64 12.97
CA HIS A 121 -13.83 -13.23 13.62
C HIS A 121 -13.79 -14.75 13.57
N ASP A 122 -14.28 -15.38 14.65
CA ASP A 122 -14.48 -16.82 14.72
C ASP A 122 -15.78 -17.27 14.04
N LEU A 123 -16.08 -18.57 14.13
CA LEU A 123 -17.29 -19.18 13.56
C LEU A 123 -18.60 -18.65 14.13
N SER A 124 -18.57 -18.13 15.34
CA SER A 124 -19.71 -17.49 16.00
C SER A 124 -19.85 -16.01 15.61
N GLY A 125 -18.92 -15.48 14.80
CA GLY A 125 -18.90 -14.09 14.40
C GLY A 125 -18.39 -13.15 15.49
N GLN A 126 -17.69 -13.67 16.50
CA GLN A 126 -17.10 -12.85 17.56
C GLN A 126 -15.70 -12.36 17.16
N PRO A 127 -15.33 -11.11 17.47
CA PRO A 127 -13.98 -10.61 17.20
C PRO A 127 -12.98 -11.25 18.17
N VAL A 128 -11.95 -11.90 17.62
CA VAL A 128 -10.96 -12.66 18.39
C VAL A 128 -9.55 -12.09 18.27
N GLU A 129 -9.19 -11.55 17.11
CA GLU A 129 -7.80 -11.14 16.84
C GLU A 129 -7.78 -9.84 16.03
N ALA A 130 -6.82 -8.96 16.32
CA ALA A 130 -6.58 -7.79 15.47
C ALA A 130 -6.07 -8.22 14.09
N THR A 131 -6.55 -7.57 13.02
CA THR A 131 -5.99 -7.81 11.69
C THR A 131 -4.63 -7.14 11.60
N LEU A 132 -3.59 -7.93 11.30
CA LEU A 132 -2.24 -7.39 11.18
C LEU A 132 -2.13 -6.33 10.08
N PRO A 133 -1.35 -5.26 10.28
CA PRO A 133 -1.20 -4.17 9.32
C PRO A 133 -0.78 -4.61 7.92
N GLU A 134 0.12 -5.59 7.80
CA GLU A 134 0.56 -6.16 6.54
C GLU A 134 -0.56 -6.84 5.76
N HIS A 135 -1.54 -7.44 6.44
CA HIS A 135 -2.71 -8.05 5.80
C HIS A 135 -3.70 -7.01 5.30
N VAL A 136 -3.91 -5.92 6.07
CA VAL A 136 -4.72 -4.78 5.64
C VAL A 136 -4.08 -4.12 4.42
N HIS A 137 -2.78 -3.89 4.48
CA HIS A 137 -2.00 -3.32 3.37
C HIS A 137 -2.09 -4.18 2.11
N HIS A 138 -1.83 -5.49 2.21
CA HIS A 138 -1.95 -6.40 1.08
C HIS A 138 -3.34 -6.34 0.44
N ALA A 139 -4.40 -6.34 1.26
CA ALA A 139 -5.77 -6.23 0.78
C ALA A 139 -6.06 -4.89 0.09
N LEU A 140 -5.54 -3.77 0.62
CA LEU A 140 -5.65 -2.45 0.00
C LEU A 140 -5.01 -2.42 -1.39
N ILE A 141 -3.79 -2.94 -1.52
CA ILE A 141 -3.08 -2.99 -2.80
C ILE A 141 -3.83 -3.88 -3.80
N GLU A 142 -4.30 -5.05 -3.38
CA GLU A 142 -5.06 -5.94 -4.27
C GLU A 142 -6.41 -5.34 -4.72
N VAL A 143 -7.14 -4.69 -3.81
CA VAL A 143 -8.39 -3.99 -4.15
C VAL A 143 -8.11 -2.84 -5.12
N PHE A 144 -7.09 -2.03 -4.85
CA PHE A 144 -6.68 -0.94 -5.74
C PHE A 144 -6.32 -1.47 -7.13
N ARG A 145 -5.43 -2.45 -7.21
CA ARG A 145 -4.98 -3.05 -8.48
C ARG A 145 -6.15 -3.54 -9.33
N ARG A 146 -7.11 -4.24 -8.72
CA ARG A 146 -8.31 -4.74 -9.40
C ARG A 146 -9.27 -3.63 -9.84
N ARG A 147 -9.39 -2.55 -9.08
CA ARG A 147 -10.24 -1.41 -9.43
C ARG A 147 -9.60 -0.55 -10.51
N GLN A 148 -8.31 -0.26 -10.39
CA GLN A 148 -7.54 0.54 -11.36
C GLN A 148 -7.53 -0.11 -12.75
N GLN A 149 -7.52 -1.45 -12.85
CA GLN A 149 -7.64 -2.15 -14.13
C GLN A 149 -8.98 -1.95 -14.84
N ARG A 150 -10.03 -1.51 -14.13
CA ARG A 150 -11.38 -1.33 -14.65
C ARG A 150 -11.74 0.13 -14.90
N THR A 151 -10.87 1.06 -14.53
CA THR A 151 -11.16 2.50 -14.52
C THR A 151 -9.96 3.28 -15.03
N GLN A 152 -10.20 4.33 -15.83
CA GLN A 152 -9.13 5.19 -16.35
C GLN A 152 -8.74 6.33 -15.39
N GLU A 153 -9.58 6.62 -14.38
CA GLU A 153 -9.28 7.55 -13.29
C GLU A 153 -8.06 7.07 -12.50
N ASP A 154 -7.16 7.98 -12.13
CA ASP A 154 -6.08 7.68 -11.20
C ASP A 154 -6.62 7.52 -9.77
N LEU A 155 -6.62 6.29 -9.26
CA LEU A 155 -7.07 5.97 -7.91
C LEU A 155 -5.96 6.09 -6.86
N THR A 156 -4.72 6.44 -7.27
CA THR A 156 -3.55 6.52 -6.39
C THR A 156 -3.77 7.45 -5.20
N PRO A 157 -4.38 8.65 -5.35
CA PRO A 157 -4.69 9.51 -4.21
C PRO A 157 -5.66 8.87 -3.20
N LYS A 158 -6.62 8.07 -3.69
CA LYS A 158 -7.56 7.34 -2.83
C LYS A 158 -6.83 6.22 -2.07
N LEU A 159 -5.95 5.48 -2.74
CA LEU A 159 -5.13 4.44 -2.10
C LEU A 159 -4.23 5.05 -1.02
N ARG A 160 -3.51 6.13 -1.33
CA ARG A 160 -2.62 6.82 -0.38
C ARG A 160 -3.35 7.24 0.89
N ASN A 161 -4.53 7.86 0.74
CA ASN A 161 -5.38 8.20 1.88
C ASN A 161 -5.79 6.98 2.71
N ARG A 162 -6.11 5.84 2.07
CA ARG A 162 -6.44 4.62 2.80
C ARG A 162 -5.23 4.02 3.52
N ILE A 163 -4.02 4.14 2.96
CA ILE A 163 -2.79 3.71 3.63
C ILE A 163 -2.52 4.59 4.86
N VAL A 164 -2.72 5.92 4.76
CA VAL A 164 -2.61 6.83 5.93
C VAL A 164 -3.55 6.39 7.05
N VAL A 165 -4.82 6.14 6.72
CA VAL A 165 -5.80 5.70 7.73
C VAL A 165 -5.42 4.34 8.35
N ALA A 166 -4.95 3.39 7.54
CA ALA A 166 -4.52 2.09 8.04
C ALA A 166 -3.27 2.18 8.93
N TYR A 167 -2.32 3.07 8.59
CA TYR A 167 -1.15 3.36 9.40
C TYR A 167 -1.55 3.99 10.74
N GLU A 168 -2.35 5.06 10.72
CA GLU A 168 -2.82 5.72 11.94
C GLU A 168 -3.60 4.75 12.85
N ALA A 169 -4.42 3.87 12.29
CA ALA A 169 -5.17 2.86 13.03
C ALA A 169 -4.28 1.74 13.61
N SER A 170 -3.11 1.49 13.01
CA SER A 170 -2.18 0.46 13.50
C SER A 170 -1.48 0.84 14.80
N GLY A 171 -1.35 2.15 15.08
CA GLY A 171 -0.62 2.66 16.23
C GLY A 171 0.89 2.41 16.21
N LEU A 172 1.44 1.88 15.10
CA LEU A 172 2.86 1.62 14.94
C LEU A 172 3.65 2.90 14.65
N THR A 173 4.96 2.87 14.92
CA THR A 173 5.84 3.92 14.42
C THR A 173 5.98 3.83 12.90
N ARG A 174 6.48 4.91 12.30
CA ARG A 174 6.73 5.00 10.86
C ARG A 174 7.61 3.84 10.38
N GLU A 175 8.72 3.61 11.08
CA GLU A 175 9.73 2.61 10.74
C GLU A 175 9.14 1.20 10.86
N GLU A 176 8.45 0.92 11.97
CA GLU A 176 7.82 -0.37 12.24
C GLU A 176 6.71 -0.74 11.25
N TYR A 177 5.92 0.26 10.83
CA TYR A 177 4.91 0.05 9.82
C TYR A 177 5.55 -0.20 8.45
N ALA A 178 6.53 0.62 8.06
CA ALA A 178 7.22 0.50 6.79
C ALA A 178 7.89 -0.89 6.64
N GLU A 179 8.56 -1.38 7.69
CA GLU A 179 9.21 -2.68 7.69
C GLU A 179 8.21 -3.84 7.49
N ARG A 180 7.05 -3.80 8.18
CA ARG A 180 6.03 -4.84 8.07
C ARG A 180 5.39 -4.94 6.68
N VAL A 181 5.20 -3.80 6.01
CA VAL A 181 4.51 -3.75 4.72
C VAL A 181 5.45 -3.78 3.52
N GLN A 182 6.77 -3.71 3.74
CA GLN A 182 7.76 -3.65 2.68
C GLN A 182 7.67 -4.88 1.77
N GLY A 183 7.49 -4.63 0.47
CA GLY A 183 7.39 -5.66 -0.54
C GLY A 183 8.52 -5.61 -1.57
N ARG A 184 8.40 -6.46 -2.59
CA ARG A 184 9.32 -6.49 -3.76
C ARG A 184 9.02 -5.40 -4.80
N ASP A 185 7.82 -4.83 -4.78
CA ASP A 185 7.40 -3.81 -5.75
C ASP A 185 7.79 -2.42 -5.26
N GLU A 186 8.83 -1.85 -5.87
CA GLU A 186 9.34 -0.52 -5.54
C GLU A 186 8.29 0.59 -5.70
N LYS A 187 7.36 0.47 -6.67
CA LYS A 187 6.30 1.46 -6.85
C LYS A 187 5.35 1.47 -5.68
N THR A 188 4.95 0.29 -5.22
CA THR A 188 4.11 0.15 -4.02
C THR A 188 4.83 0.66 -2.78
N ASN A 189 6.13 0.36 -2.63
CA ASN A 189 6.93 0.86 -1.52
C ASN A 189 7.05 2.40 -1.52
N ALA A 190 7.21 3.02 -2.69
CA ALA A 190 7.23 4.48 -2.82
C ALA A 190 5.89 5.11 -2.40
N LEU A 191 4.76 4.51 -2.80
CA LEU A 191 3.44 4.97 -2.39
C LEU A 191 3.22 4.89 -0.87
N VAL A 192 3.76 3.84 -0.23
CA VAL A 192 3.75 3.74 1.23
C VAL A 192 4.59 4.85 1.85
N ALA A 193 5.81 5.07 1.36
CA ALA A 193 6.68 6.13 1.87
C ALA A 193 6.02 7.52 1.76
N ASP A 194 5.37 7.81 0.63
CA ASP A 194 4.63 9.05 0.41
C ASP A 194 3.43 9.17 1.35
N ALA A 195 2.71 8.07 1.61
CA ALA A 195 1.60 8.05 2.56
C ALA A 195 2.08 8.33 3.99
N LEU A 196 3.18 7.68 4.41
CA LEU A 196 3.76 7.89 5.74
C LEU A 196 4.26 9.33 5.92
N ALA A 197 4.92 9.90 4.93
CA ALA A 197 5.33 11.31 4.96
C ALA A 197 4.13 12.27 5.08
N GLU A 198 2.99 11.94 4.47
CA GLU A 198 1.76 12.73 4.64
C GLU A 198 1.17 12.59 6.03
N ALA A 199 1.16 11.39 6.60
CA ALA A 199 0.70 11.15 7.96
C ALA A 199 1.55 11.93 8.97
N ASP A 200 2.87 11.96 8.79
CA ASP A 200 3.79 12.73 9.63
C ASP A 200 3.55 14.23 9.49
N ALA A 201 3.36 14.73 8.27
CA ALA A 201 3.05 16.13 8.03
C ALA A 201 1.70 16.55 8.65
N ARG A 202 0.69 15.66 8.63
CA ARG A 202 -0.60 15.89 9.31
C ARG A 202 -0.40 15.92 10.82
N THR A 203 0.38 14.99 11.36
CA THR A 203 0.69 14.92 12.79
C THR A 203 1.42 16.17 13.26
N ALA A 204 2.47 16.60 12.55
CA ALA A 204 3.20 17.82 12.87
C ALA A 204 2.31 19.08 12.84
N LYS A 205 1.37 19.17 11.90
CA LYS A 205 0.38 20.26 11.84
C LYS A 205 -0.56 20.26 13.04
N ASP A 206 -1.11 19.10 13.37
CA ASP A 206 -2.04 18.95 14.50
C ASP A 206 -1.33 19.30 15.83
N GLU A 207 -0.08 18.87 16.00
CA GLU A 207 0.72 19.21 17.18
C GLU A 207 1.12 20.68 17.25
N ALA A 208 1.51 21.28 16.12
CA ALA A 208 1.81 22.71 16.07
C ALA A 208 0.58 23.53 16.43
N LEU A 209 -0.60 23.12 15.96
CA LEU A 209 -1.86 23.75 16.32
C LEU A 209 -2.15 23.61 17.83
N LEU A 210 -1.94 22.43 18.40
CA LEU A 210 -2.13 22.19 19.83
C LEU A 210 -1.18 23.04 20.68
N ARG A 211 0.10 23.13 20.30
CA ARG A 211 1.08 24.00 20.97
C ARG A 211 0.67 25.47 20.88
N SER A 212 0.24 25.94 19.72
CA SER A 212 -0.26 27.31 19.53
C SER A 212 -1.50 27.58 20.38
N PHE A 213 -2.43 26.62 20.46
CA PHE A 213 -3.61 26.71 21.32
C PHE A 213 -3.23 26.85 22.80
N GLN A 214 -2.33 26.00 23.29
CA GLN A 214 -1.85 26.05 24.67
C GLN A 214 -1.13 27.37 25.00
N LEU A 215 -0.31 27.88 24.08
CA LEU A 215 0.41 29.15 24.25
C LEU A 215 -0.50 30.37 24.17
N SER A 216 -1.62 30.29 23.43
CA SER A 216 -2.57 31.39 23.32
C SER A 216 -3.29 31.71 24.64
N GLY A 217 -3.28 30.78 25.60
CA GLY A 217 -4.01 30.90 26.87
C GLY A 217 -5.54 30.84 26.73
N GLN A 218 -6.06 30.63 25.52
CA GLN A 218 -7.50 30.53 25.29
C GLN A 218 -8.06 29.24 25.88
N THR A 219 -9.24 29.35 26.50
CA THR A 219 -9.94 28.19 27.06
C THR A 219 -10.94 27.59 26.06
N SER A 220 -11.36 28.38 25.06
CA SER A 220 -12.30 27.97 24.02
C SER A 220 -11.60 27.77 22.67
N GLU A 221 -11.87 26.62 22.05
CA GLU A 221 -11.41 26.30 20.69
C GLU A 221 -12.07 27.20 19.63
N GLN A 222 -13.29 27.69 19.90
CA GLN A 222 -13.99 28.61 19.02
C GLN A 222 -13.31 29.98 19.00
N GLU A 223 -13.00 30.54 20.17
CA GLU A 223 -12.33 31.83 20.31
C GLU A 223 -10.94 31.79 19.67
N PHE A 224 -10.19 30.70 19.88
CA PHE A 224 -8.92 30.47 19.21
C PHE A 224 -9.08 30.43 17.68
N ALA A 225 -10.07 29.70 17.17
CA ALA A 225 -10.30 29.63 15.73
C ALA A 225 -10.67 30.99 15.13
N GLU A 226 -11.55 31.76 15.79
CA GLU A 226 -11.94 33.11 15.38
C GLU A 226 -10.74 34.06 15.35
N MET A 227 -9.88 34.02 16.38
CA MET A 227 -8.69 34.87 16.48
C MET A 227 -7.71 34.68 15.32
N TYR A 228 -7.57 33.45 14.83
CA TYR A 228 -6.69 33.13 13.70
C TYR A 228 -7.42 33.01 12.36
N GLY A 229 -8.71 33.34 12.29
CA GLY A 229 -9.52 33.22 11.06
C GLY A 229 -9.64 31.78 10.54
N MET A 230 -9.53 30.79 11.42
CA MET A 230 -9.62 29.37 11.10
C MET A 230 -11.06 28.86 11.23
N ASN A 231 -11.35 27.70 10.62
CA ASN A 231 -12.65 27.07 10.78
C ASN A 231 -12.77 26.37 12.16
N PRO A 232 -13.74 26.72 13.02
CA PRO A 232 -13.82 26.17 14.37
C PRO A 232 -13.98 24.65 14.43
N ARG A 233 -14.71 24.05 13.47
CA ARG A 233 -14.90 22.60 13.42
C ARG A 233 -13.61 21.87 13.05
N GLN A 234 -12.82 22.45 12.14
CA GLN A 234 -11.54 21.87 11.74
C GLN A 234 -10.53 21.96 12.88
N VAL A 235 -10.44 23.11 13.54
CA VAL A 235 -9.58 23.31 14.73
C VAL A 235 -9.93 22.30 15.81
N ALA A 236 -11.21 22.16 16.17
CA ALA A 236 -11.66 21.20 17.17
C ALA A 236 -11.22 19.75 16.83
N GLN A 237 -11.43 19.32 15.58
CA GLN A 237 -11.00 18.00 15.12
C GLN A 237 -9.48 17.82 15.14
N GLN A 238 -8.70 18.85 14.79
CA GLN A 238 -7.24 18.78 14.83
C GLN A 238 -6.71 18.71 16.27
N LEU A 239 -7.25 19.54 17.17
CA LEU A 239 -6.89 19.55 18.58
C LEU A 239 -7.27 18.24 19.27
N GLU A 240 -8.47 17.71 19.01
CA GLU A 240 -8.90 16.42 19.55
C GLU A 240 -7.96 15.30 19.09
N ARG A 241 -7.61 15.24 17.80
CA ARG A 241 -6.65 14.26 17.28
C ARG A 241 -5.27 14.39 17.92
N ALA A 242 -4.76 15.61 18.06
CA ALA A 242 -3.48 15.86 18.73
C ALA A 242 -3.48 15.39 20.19
N ARG A 243 -4.55 15.69 20.95
CA ARG A 243 -4.70 15.28 22.36
C ARG A 243 -4.79 13.76 22.51
N ARG A 244 -5.59 13.09 21.67
CA ARG A 244 -5.68 11.62 21.68
C ARG A 244 -4.33 10.96 21.42
N ARG A 245 -3.53 11.49 20.49
CA ARG A 245 -2.16 10.97 20.26
C ARG A 245 -1.25 11.18 21.46
N GLN A 246 -1.29 12.35 22.12
CA GLN A 246 -0.50 12.59 23.33
C GLN A 246 -0.82 11.59 24.45
N GLN A 247 -2.08 11.17 24.58
CA GLN A 247 -2.49 10.16 25.56
C GLN A 247 -2.00 8.75 25.21
N ASN A 248 -1.87 8.42 23.92
CA ASN A 248 -1.40 7.11 23.47
C ASN A 248 0.14 6.96 23.50
N ILE A 249 0.88 8.06 23.64
CA ILE A 249 2.35 8.08 23.71
C ILE A 249 2.85 8.01 25.18
N GLN A 250 1.99 8.33 26.16
CA GLN A 250 2.29 8.25 27.60
C GLN A 250 1.99 6.86 28.17
#